data_AF-A0A0R2MKI0-F1
#
_entry.id   AF-A0A0R2MKI0-F1
#
_cell.length_a   1.000
_cell.length_b   1.000
_cell.length_c   1.000
_cell.angle_alpha   90.00
_cell.angle_beta   90.00
_cell.angle_gamma   90.00
#
_symmetry.space_group_name_H-M   'P 1'
#
loop_
_entity.id
_entity.type
_entity.pdbx_description
1 polymer ?
#
loop_
_entity_poly.entity_id
_entity_poly.type
_entity_poly.pdbx_seq_one_letter_code
_entity_poly.pdbx_strand_id
1 'polypeptide(L)'
;MKMIAHSQNGKVSESKTTIINESGLYDLIFDAARQGKNQLIRMKAKRFRHWVTNEVLPSIRKHGAYMTDEKAYDITHNKDALADLLMQAGNQLKQKDLVIQELKPKALFADAVATSKTDILIGDLAKMLRGNGIDTGQNRLFEWMRVNGYLISRYGSSRNMPTQKAMDLGLFKVKETSITHADGHVTVNKTTKVTGKGQQYFINKFLAVTEA
;
A
#
# COMPACT_ATOMS: atom_id res chain seq x y z
N MET A 1 20.25 -16.29 16.73
CA MET A 1 21.51 -16.93 17.16
C MET A 1 22.61 -15.87 17.17
N LYS A 2 23.02 -15.37 18.35
CA LYS A 2 24.04 -14.30 18.46
C LYS A 2 25.40 -15.00 18.60
N MET A 3 26.24 -14.94 17.56
CA MET A 3 27.61 -15.45 17.63
C MET A 3 28.47 -14.44 18.36
N ILE A 4 28.97 -14.79 19.55
CA ILE A 4 29.91 -13.98 20.33
C ILE A 4 31.31 -14.54 20.06
N ALA A 5 32.14 -13.77 19.36
CA ALA A 5 33.56 -14.07 19.21
C ALA A 5 34.29 -13.70 20.51
N HIS A 6 34.98 -14.68 21.11
CA HIS A 6 35.85 -14.44 22.26
C HIS A 6 37.20 -13.91 21.76
N SER A 7 37.53 -12.65 22.10
CA SER A 7 38.86 -12.07 21.86
C SER A 7 39.48 -11.67 23.20
N GLN A 8 40.65 -12.24 23.50
CA GLN A 8 41.40 -12.11 24.76
C GLN A 8 42.26 -10.84 24.85
N ASN A 9 42.10 -9.83 23.98
CA ASN A 9 42.76 -8.54 24.17
C ASN A 9 41.88 -7.38 23.70
N GLY A 10 41.71 -6.39 24.59
CA GLY A 10 40.70 -5.34 24.52
C GLY A 10 40.83 -4.38 23.34
N LYS A 11 39.91 -4.51 22.39
CA LYS A 11 39.01 -3.47 21.88
C LYS A 11 38.07 -4.14 20.87
N VAL A 12 36.86 -4.48 21.31
CA VAL A 12 35.79 -4.91 20.40
C VAL A 12 35.33 -3.67 19.65
N SER A 13 35.92 -3.44 18.48
CA SER A 13 35.35 -2.53 17.48
C SER A 13 34.09 -3.21 16.95
N GLU A 14 32.91 -2.76 17.36
CA GLU A 14 31.68 -3.02 16.61
C GLU A 14 31.84 -2.38 15.23
N SER A 15 32.32 -3.13 14.24
CA SER A 15 32.29 -2.68 12.86
C SER A 15 30.82 -2.61 12.45
N LYS A 16 30.25 -1.40 12.42
CA LYS A 16 28.97 -1.12 11.77
C LYS A 16 29.10 -1.48 10.29
N THR A 17 28.73 -2.71 9.94
CA THR A 17 28.64 -3.13 8.54
C THR A 17 27.57 -2.27 7.87
N THR A 18 27.96 -1.41 6.95
CA THR A 18 27.01 -0.60 6.18
C THR A 18 26.40 -1.51 5.12
N ILE A 19 25.14 -1.88 5.30
CA ILE A 19 24.38 -2.68 4.34
C ILE A 19 23.72 -1.70 3.36
N ILE A 20 24.10 -1.78 2.09
CA ILE A 20 23.50 -1.01 0.99
C ILE A 20 22.68 -1.95 0.11
N ASN A 21 21.50 -1.49 -0.30
CA ASN A 21 20.69 -2.18 -1.30
C ASN A 21 21.16 -1.81 -2.73
N GLU A 22 20.58 -2.43 -3.74
CA GLU A 22 21.01 -2.23 -5.14
C GLU A 22 20.83 -0.77 -5.61
N SER A 23 19.74 -0.11 -5.22
CA SER A 23 19.53 1.32 -5.50
C SER A 23 20.66 2.17 -4.92
N GLY A 24 20.98 1.96 -3.64
CA GLY A 24 22.05 2.67 -2.96
C GLY A 24 23.44 2.36 -3.52
N LEU A 25 23.65 1.15 -4.07
CA LEU A 25 24.86 0.80 -4.79
C LEU A 25 25.01 1.63 -6.07
N TYR A 26 23.96 1.75 -6.89
CA TYR A 26 24.00 2.56 -8.11
C TYR A 26 24.21 4.04 -7.79
N ASP A 27 23.50 4.57 -6.79
CA ASP A 27 23.65 5.95 -6.34
C ASP A 27 25.11 6.22 -5.92
N LEU A 28 25.70 5.31 -5.13
CA LEU A 28 27.09 5.40 -4.70
C LEU A 28 28.07 5.42 -5.89
N ILE A 29 27.86 4.56 -6.89
CA ILE A 29 28.73 4.50 -8.07
C ILE A 29 28.58 5.79 -8.89
N PHE A 30 27.36 6.28 -9.08
CA PHE A 30 27.12 7.51 -9.85
C PHE A 30 27.68 8.74 -9.15
N ASP A 31 27.60 8.77 -7.82
CA ASP A 31 28.24 9.80 -6.99
C ASP A 31 29.75 9.71 -7.08
N ALA A 32 30.32 8.52 -6.95
CA ALA A 32 31.77 8.31 -7.10
C ALA A 32 32.28 8.75 -8.49
N ALA A 33 31.49 8.55 -9.55
CA ALA A 33 31.81 9.01 -10.90
C ALA A 33 31.88 10.54 -11.01
N ARG A 34 31.07 11.27 -10.22
CA ARG A 34 31.00 12.74 -10.21
C ARG A 34 32.04 13.37 -9.29
N GLN A 35 32.07 12.93 -8.03
CA GLN A 35 32.77 13.62 -6.93
C GLN A 35 33.77 12.74 -6.18
N GLY A 36 34.06 11.53 -6.66
CA GLY A 36 35.03 10.62 -6.04
C GLY A 36 36.42 11.25 -5.94
N LYS A 37 36.96 11.34 -4.73
CA LYS A 37 38.31 11.87 -4.47
C LYS A 37 39.41 10.92 -4.98
N ASN A 38 39.15 9.61 -4.97
CA ASN A 38 40.07 8.61 -5.50
C ASN A 38 39.96 8.55 -7.04
N GLN A 39 41.05 8.86 -7.72
CA GLN A 39 41.10 8.95 -9.18
C GLN A 39 40.79 7.62 -9.88
N LEU A 40 41.32 6.50 -9.40
CA LEU A 40 41.09 5.19 -9.99
C LEU A 40 39.60 4.79 -9.89
N ILE A 41 39.01 4.97 -8.71
CA ILE A 41 37.59 4.66 -8.47
C ILE A 41 36.70 5.54 -9.35
N ARG A 42 36.99 6.85 -9.39
CA ARG A 42 36.23 7.80 -10.23
C ARG A 42 36.27 7.42 -11.70
N MET A 43 37.42 7.00 -12.23
CA MET A 43 37.53 6.59 -13.64
C MET A 43 36.74 5.31 -13.95
N LYS A 44 36.80 4.31 -13.07
CA LYS A 44 35.97 3.09 -13.21
C LYS A 44 34.48 3.39 -13.14
N ALA A 45 34.07 4.21 -12.18
CA ALA A 45 32.68 4.62 -12.00
C ALA A 45 32.16 5.43 -13.20
N LYS A 46 32.98 6.30 -13.80
CA LYS A 46 32.62 7.03 -15.04
C LYS A 46 32.36 6.09 -16.22
N ARG A 47 33.22 5.08 -16.42
CA ARG A 47 33.03 4.07 -17.47
C ARG A 47 31.74 3.30 -17.26
N PHE A 48 31.50 2.84 -16.03
CA PHE A 48 30.26 2.16 -15.67
C PHE A 48 29.03 3.03 -15.94
N ARG A 49 29.03 4.28 -15.44
CA ARG A 49 27.92 5.22 -15.67
C ARG A 49 27.65 5.38 -17.16
N HIS A 50 28.69 5.60 -17.97
CA HIS A 50 28.57 5.78 -19.41
C HIS A 50 27.99 4.55 -20.10
N TRP A 51 28.49 3.36 -19.76
CA TRP A 51 27.99 2.08 -20.27
C TRP A 51 26.50 1.90 -19.95
N VAL A 52 26.10 2.11 -18.69
CA VAL A 52 24.69 2.01 -18.28
C VAL A 52 23.81 3.03 -19.03
N THR A 53 24.24 4.29 -19.14
CA THR A 53 23.40 5.35 -19.71
C THR A 53 23.32 5.33 -21.23
N ASN A 54 24.34 4.84 -21.92
CA ASN A 54 24.41 4.88 -23.39
C ASN A 54 24.11 3.54 -24.07
N GLU A 55 24.36 2.44 -23.38
CA GLU A 55 24.19 1.09 -23.95
C GLU A 55 23.00 0.39 -23.30
N VAL A 56 23.07 0.17 -21.98
CA VAL A 56 22.10 -0.69 -21.26
C VAL A 56 20.70 -0.07 -21.24
N LEU A 57 20.55 1.13 -20.67
CA LEU A 57 19.23 1.77 -20.51
C LEU A 57 18.58 2.10 -21.87
N PRO A 58 19.30 2.63 -22.87
CA PRO A 58 18.71 2.84 -24.20
C PRO A 58 18.29 1.54 -24.88
N SER A 59 19.05 0.45 -24.74
CA SER A 59 18.67 -0.86 -25.28
C SER A 59 17.38 -1.37 -24.63
N ILE A 60 17.30 -1.36 -23.30
CA ILE A 60 16.09 -1.79 -22.58
C ILE A 60 14.89 -0.92 -22.99
N ARG A 61 15.06 0.40 -23.12
CA ARG A 61 13.97 1.30 -23.52
C ARG A 61 13.46 1.03 -24.94
N LYS A 62 14.33 0.65 -25.87
CA LYS A 62 13.96 0.42 -27.28
C LYS A 62 13.48 -1.00 -27.56
N HIS A 63 14.12 -1.99 -26.96
CA HIS A 63 13.93 -3.41 -27.30
C HIS A 63 13.31 -4.23 -26.18
N GLY A 64 13.12 -3.64 -24.99
CA GLY A 64 12.54 -4.31 -23.82
C GLY A 64 13.53 -5.16 -23.02
N ALA A 65 14.75 -5.38 -23.53
CA ALA A 65 15.79 -6.16 -22.88
C ALA A 65 17.21 -5.65 -23.21
N TYR A 66 18.17 -6.02 -22.36
CA TYR A 66 19.60 -5.93 -22.63
C TYR A 66 20.21 -7.30 -22.37
N MET A 67 21.08 -7.76 -23.27
CA MET A 67 21.71 -9.07 -23.20
C MET A 67 23.15 -8.94 -23.67
N THR A 68 24.08 -9.63 -23.01
CA THR A 68 25.47 -9.66 -23.45
C THR A 68 25.60 -10.50 -24.72
N ASP A 69 26.59 -10.17 -25.55
CA ASP A 69 26.85 -10.89 -26.81
C ASP A 69 27.06 -12.40 -26.57
N GLU A 70 27.75 -12.74 -25.48
CA GLU A 70 27.94 -14.13 -25.05
C GLU A 70 26.61 -14.84 -24.78
N LYS A 71 25.70 -14.19 -24.05
CA LYS A 71 24.40 -14.78 -23.73
C LYS A 71 23.48 -14.86 -24.96
N ALA A 72 23.58 -13.90 -25.88
CA ALA A 72 22.89 -13.93 -27.16
C ALA A 72 23.38 -15.07 -28.06
N TYR A 73 24.69 -15.29 -28.09
CA TYR A 73 25.30 -16.40 -28.81
C TYR A 73 24.84 -17.74 -28.24
N ASP A 74 24.87 -17.90 -26.92
CA ASP A 74 24.42 -19.11 -26.24
C ASP A 74 22.95 -19.43 -26.57
N ILE A 75 22.06 -18.45 -26.54
CA ILE A 75 20.63 -18.67 -26.83
C ILE A 75 20.39 -19.07 -28.28
N THR A 76 21.19 -18.56 -29.20
CA THR A 76 21.04 -18.83 -30.64
C THR A 76 21.66 -20.16 -31.05
N HIS A 77 22.68 -20.63 -30.33
CA HIS A 77 23.47 -21.82 -30.70
C HIS A 77 23.27 -23.01 -29.75
N ASN A 78 22.69 -22.80 -28.57
CA ASN A 78 22.37 -23.84 -27.60
C ASN A 78 20.85 -23.88 -27.31
N LYS A 79 20.22 -25.01 -27.64
CA LYS A 79 18.77 -25.23 -27.44
C LYS A 79 18.37 -25.17 -25.97
N ASP A 80 19.24 -25.60 -25.05
CA ASP A 80 18.95 -25.64 -23.62
C ASP A 80 19.01 -24.24 -23.00
N ALA A 81 19.87 -23.36 -23.52
CA ALA A 81 20.02 -21.99 -23.02
C ALA A 81 18.75 -21.15 -23.22
N LEU A 82 18.03 -21.35 -24.33
CA LEU A 82 16.73 -20.70 -24.55
C LEU A 82 15.65 -21.26 -23.61
N ALA A 83 15.63 -22.58 -23.40
CA ALA A 83 14.68 -23.23 -22.50
C ALA A 83 14.85 -22.74 -21.05
N ASP A 84 16.09 -22.65 -20.57
CA ASP A 84 16.42 -22.14 -19.24
C ASP A 84 15.96 -20.70 -19.05
N LEU A 85 16.18 -19.83 -20.05
CA LEU A 85 15.75 -18.44 -20.01
C LEU A 85 14.22 -18.34 -19.92
N LEU A 86 13.50 -19.14 -20.71
CA LEU A 86 12.04 -19.18 -20.71
C LEU A 86 11.49 -19.70 -19.37
N MET A 87 12.12 -20.71 -18.78
CA MET A 87 11.74 -21.22 -17.45
C MET A 87 11.96 -20.17 -16.35
N GLN A 88 13.08 -19.45 -16.38
CA GLN A 88 13.35 -18.37 -15.42
C GLN A 88 12.31 -17.24 -15.54
N ALA A 89 12.00 -16.81 -16.76
CA ALA A 89 10.96 -15.80 -17.00
C ALA A 89 9.59 -16.28 -16.52
N GLY A 90 9.22 -17.54 -16.79
CA GLY A 90 7.97 -18.14 -16.33
C GLY A 90 7.86 -18.20 -14.80
N ASN A 91 8.94 -18.53 -14.10
CA ASN A 91 8.97 -18.57 -12.63
C ASN A 91 8.81 -17.17 -12.02
N GLN A 92 9.45 -16.15 -12.61
CA GLN A 92 9.26 -14.75 -12.19
C GLN A 92 7.81 -14.29 -12.38
N LEU A 93 7.17 -14.65 -13.50
CA LEU A 93 5.76 -14.35 -13.74
C LEU A 93 4.85 -15.04 -12.71
N LYS A 94 5.07 -16.33 -12.44
CA LYS A 94 4.31 -17.07 -11.42
C LYS A 94 4.44 -16.43 -10.04
N GLN A 95 5.64 -16.01 -9.64
CA GLN A 95 5.83 -15.31 -8.36
C GLN A 95 5.07 -13.98 -8.31
N LYS A 96 5.08 -13.21 -9.40
CA LYS A 96 4.28 -11.96 -9.50
C LYS A 96 2.78 -12.24 -9.46
N ASP A 97 2.31 -13.29 -10.14
CA ASP A 97 0.90 -13.67 -10.16
C ASP A 97 0.41 -14.16 -8.79
N LEU A 98 1.24 -14.88 -8.02
CA LEU A 98 0.92 -15.27 -6.65
C LEU A 98 0.73 -14.04 -5.75
N VAL A 99 1.63 -13.04 -5.84
CA VAL A 99 1.48 -11.77 -5.11
C VAL A 99 0.19 -11.04 -5.54
N ILE A 100 -0.13 -11.03 -6.84
CA ILE A 100 -1.37 -10.43 -7.35
C ILE A 100 -2.61 -11.20 -6.85
N GLN A 101 -2.56 -12.53 -6.76
CA GLN A 101 -3.65 -13.34 -6.24
C GLN A 101 -3.89 -13.12 -4.74
N GLU A 102 -2.86 -12.83 -3.95
CA GLU A 102 -3.01 -12.43 -2.53
C GLU A 102 -3.60 -11.03 -2.36
N LEU A 103 -3.32 -10.12 -3.29
CA LEU A 103 -3.85 -8.74 -3.27
C LEU A 103 -5.28 -8.64 -3.85
N LYS A 104 -5.67 -9.54 -4.76
CA LYS A 104 -7.01 -9.59 -5.37
C LYS A 104 -8.18 -9.74 -4.38
N PRO A 105 -8.18 -10.61 -3.35
CA PRO A 105 -9.29 -10.70 -2.42
C PRO A 105 -9.47 -9.42 -1.59
N LYS A 106 -8.39 -8.66 -1.34
CA LYS A 106 -8.45 -7.36 -0.65
C LYS A 106 -9.09 -6.28 -1.52
N ALA A 107 -8.77 -6.24 -2.83
CA ALA A 107 -9.32 -5.27 -3.77
C ALA A 107 -10.79 -5.59 -4.17
N LEU A 108 -11.10 -6.87 -4.41
CA LEU A 108 -12.44 -7.30 -4.85
C LEU A 108 -13.53 -7.05 -3.80
N PHE A 109 -13.20 -7.01 -2.51
CA PHE A 109 -14.21 -6.71 -1.47
C PHE A 109 -14.51 -5.21 -1.38
N ALA A 110 -13.53 -4.33 -1.62
CA ALA A 110 -13.77 -2.89 -1.75
C ALA A 110 -14.75 -2.61 -2.90
N ASP A 111 -14.63 -3.35 -4.01
CA ASP A 111 -15.54 -3.28 -5.16
C ASP A 111 -16.91 -3.97 -4.93
N ALA A 112 -16.95 -5.05 -4.15
CA ALA A 112 -18.21 -5.71 -3.80
C ALA A 112 -19.09 -4.84 -2.89
N VAL A 113 -18.47 -4.18 -1.88
CA VAL A 113 -19.16 -3.19 -1.05
C VAL A 113 -19.50 -1.93 -1.86
N ALA A 114 -18.71 -1.60 -2.89
CA ALA A 114 -19.01 -0.51 -3.81
C ALA A 114 -20.34 -0.67 -4.57
N THR A 115 -20.76 -1.92 -4.79
CA THR A 115 -21.92 -2.26 -5.62
C THR A 115 -23.23 -2.26 -4.84
N SER A 116 -23.20 -2.29 -3.50
CA SER A 116 -24.42 -2.18 -2.71
C SER A 116 -24.94 -0.73 -2.72
N LYS A 117 -26.01 -0.47 -3.48
CA LYS A 117 -26.69 0.84 -3.53
C LYS A 117 -27.44 1.18 -2.25
N THR A 118 -27.41 0.31 -1.23
CA THR A 118 -28.19 0.40 -0.01
C THR A 118 -27.46 1.19 1.07
N ASP A 119 -28.18 2.11 1.70
CA ASP A 119 -27.73 2.82 2.88
C ASP A 119 -27.78 1.92 4.13
N ILE A 120 -26.62 1.73 4.78
CA ILE A 120 -26.49 0.90 5.97
C ILE A 120 -26.31 1.75 7.23
N LEU A 121 -26.60 1.18 8.41
CA LEU A 121 -26.30 1.86 9.67
C LEU A 121 -24.80 1.88 9.94
N ILE A 122 -24.33 2.88 10.69
CA ILE A 122 -22.93 2.96 11.12
C ILE A 122 -22.54 1.71 11.96
N GLY A 123 -23.49 1.15 12.71
CA GLY A 123 -23.27 -0.11 13.44
C GLY A 123 -23.00 -1.30 12.51
N ASP A 124 -23.68 -1.36 11.36
CA ASP A 124 -23.45 -2.44 10.39
C ASP A 124 -22.12 -2.23 9.65
N LEU A 125 -21.77 -0.99 9.34
CA LEU A 125 -20.42 -0.66 8.84
C LEU A 125 -19.34 -1.13 9.84
N ALA A 126 -19.52 -0.92 11.14
CA ALA A 126 -18.56 -1.38 12.14
C ALA A 126 -18.41 -2.91 12.16
N LYS A 127 -19.50 -3.66 12.03
CA LYS A 127 -19.45 -5.13 11.91
C LYS A 127 -18.69 -5.57 10.66
N MET A 128 -18.94 -4.89 9.54
CA MET A 128 -18.24 -5.15 8.27
C MET A 128 -16.73 -4.89 8.41
N LEU A 129 -16.33 -3.77 9.02
CA LEU A 129 -14.91 -3.47 9.26
C LEU A 129 -14.25 -4.52 10.16
N ARG A 130 -14.94 -4.96 11.22
CA ARG A 130 -14.46 -6.02 12.12
C ARG A 130 -14.28 -7.36 11.41
N GLY A 131 -15.22 -7.73 10.53
CA GLY A 131 -15.10 -8.93 9.70
C GLY A 131 -13.89 -8.90 8.75
N ASN A 132 -13.39 -7.71 8.42
CA ASN A 132 -12.22 -7.49 7.57
C ASN A 132 -10.91 -7.28 8.35
N GLY A 133 -10.87 -7.68 9.62
CA GLY A 133 -9.65 -7.65 10.42
C GLY A 133 -9.33 -6.30 11.10
N ILE A 134 -10.20 -5.30 11.00
CA ILE A 134 -10.04 -4.03 11.71
C ILE A 134 -10.66 -4.17 13.11
N ASP A 135 -9.88 -4.08 14.19
CA ASP A 135 -10.40 -4.20 15.58
C ASP A 135 -11.21 -2.96 16.01
N THR A 136 -12.41 -2.81 15.46
CA THR A 136 -13.33 -1.71 15.75
C THR A 136 -14.74 -2.23 16.01
N GLY A 137 -15.34 -1.77 17.10
CA GLY A 137 -16.76 -1.97 17.41
C GLY A 137 -17.59 -0.72 17.15
N GLN A 138 -18.91 -0.85 17.20
CA GLN A 138 -19.86 0.25 16.94
C GLN A 138 -19.53 1.52 17.72
N ASN A 139 -19.35 1.43 19.04
CA ASN A 139 -19.07 2.60 19.88
C ASN A 139 -17.72 3.26 19.53
N ARG A 140 -16.69 2.45 19.24
CA ARG A 140 -15.37 2.94 18.81
C ARG A 140 -15.47 3.66 17.47
N LEU A 141 -16.26 3.15 16.52
CA LEU A 141 -16.46 3.78 15.22
C LEU A 141 -17.20 5.12 15.35
N PHE A 142 -18.25 5.18 16.17
CA PHE A 142 -18.95 6.44 16.44
C PHE A 142 -18.01 7.49 17.06
N GLU A 143 -17.17 7.08 18.00
CA GLU A 143 -16.19 7.97 18.61
C GLU A 143 -15.19 8.48 17.57
N TRP A 144 -14.60 7.57 16.79
CA TRP A 144 -13.66 7.92 15.74
C TRP A 144 -14.27 8.88 14.72
N MET A 145 -15.51 8.64 14.30
CA MET A 145 -16.21 9.52 13.35
C MET A 145 -16.49 10.91 13.92
N ARG A 146 -16.74 11.03 15.23
CA ARG A 146 -16.88 12.33 15.92
C ARG A 146 -15.55 13.08 16.00
N VAL A 147 -14.50 12.40 16.45
CA VAL A 147 -13.15 12.98 16.57
C VAL A 147 -12.63 13.45 15.21
N ASN A 148 -12.91 12.70 14.14
CA ASN A 148 -12.49 13.04 12.78
C ASN A 148 -13.45 14.02 12.05
N GLY A 149 -14.47 14.55 12.73
CA GLY A 149 -15.36 15.58 12.18
C GLY A 149 -16.33 15.08 11.10
N TYR A 150 -16.59 13.78 11.03
CA TYR A 150 -17.65 13.21 10.17
C TYR A 150 -19.02 13.32 10.81
N LEU A 151 -19.08 13.19 12.14
CA LEU A 151 -20.29 13.34 12.94
C LEU A 151 -20.15 14.48 13.94
N ILE A 152 -21.26 15.11 14.28
CA ILE A 152 -21.33 16.16 15.30
C ILE A 152 -21.07 15.55 16.68
N SER A 153 -20.08 16.09 17.38
CA SER A 153 -19.67 15.69 18.74
C SER A 153 -20.45 16.37 19.85
N ARG A 154 -21.06 17.53 19.56
CA ARG A 154 -21.85 18.32 20.52
C ARG A 154 -22.99 17.48 21.10
N TYR A 155 -23.06 17.46 22.43
CA TYR A 155 -24.16 16.83 23.15
C TYR A 155 -25.48 17.56 22.85
N GLY A 156 -26.54 16.79 22.59
CA GLY A 156 -27.86 17.31 22.24
C GLY A 156 -28.52 16.52 21.11
N SER A 157 -29.62 17.06 20.58
CA SER A 157 -30.42 16.44 19.52
C SER A 157 -29.68 16.25 18.19
N SER A 158 -28.59 17.00 17.97
CA SER A 158 -27.74 16.89 16.79
C SER A 158 -26.59 15.89 16.95
N ARG A 159 -26.44 15.24 18.11
CA ARG A 159 -25.33 14.30 18.32
C ARG A 159 -25.44 13.14 17.33
N ASN A 160 -24.30 12.73 16.77
CA ASN A 160 -24.22 11.66 15.77
C ASN A 160 -24.92 11.99 14.43
N MET A 161 -25.33 13.25 14.21
CA MET A 161 -25.72 13.73 12.89
C MET A 161 -24.46 14.00 12.05
N PRO A 162 -24.53 13.83 10.72
CA PRO A 162 -23.39 14.11 9.85
C PRO A 162 -23.08 15.61 9.84
N THR A 163 -21.79 15.96 9.78
CA THR A 163 -21.37 17.34 9.58
C THR A 163 -21.67 17.80 8.16
N GLN A 164 -21.74 19.11 7.92
CA GLN A 164 -21.95 19.65 6.57
C GLN A 164 -20.89 19.12 5.59
N LYS A 165 -19.62 19.11 6.01
CA LYS A 165 -18.51 18.51 5.26
C LYS A 165 -18.77 17.06 4.85
N ALA A 166 -19.29 16.24 5.76
CA ALA A 166 -19.56 14.84 5.49
C ALA A 166 -20.77 14.64 4.56
N MET A 167 -21.74 15.55 4.61
CA MET A 167 -22.88 15.61 3.69
C MET A 167 -22.45 16.04 2.28
N ASP A 168 -21.59 17.06 2.15
CA ASP A 168 -21.07 17.55 0.87
C ASP A 168 -20.24 16.46 0.15
N LEU A 169 -19.52 15.64 0.92
CA LEU A 169 -18.80 14.48 0.40
C LEU A 169 -19.73 13.33 -0.02
N GLY A 170 -21.01 13.38 0.36
CA GLY A 170 -22.02 12.36 0.05
C GLY A 170 -21.83 11.05 0.83
N LEU A 171 -21.18 11.10 2.00
CA LEU A 171 -20.84 9.90 2.78
C LEU A 171 -22.02 9.37 3.59
N PHE A 172 -22.98 10.23 3.92
CA PHE A 172 -24.11 9.90 4.78
C PHE A 172 -25.45 10.35 4.19
N LYS A 173 -26.53 9.73 4.68
CA LYS A 173 -27.92 10.15 4.52
C LYS A 173 -28.59 10.15 5.89
N VAL A 174 -29.50 11.08 6.10
CA VAL A 174 -30.33 11.13 7.32
C VAL A 174 -31.69 10.55 6.99
N LYS A 175 -32.12 9.54 7.76
CA LYS A 175 -33.49 9.04 7.75
C LYS A 175 -34.23 9.61 8.96
N GLU A 176 -35.39 10.21 8.72
CA GLU A 176 -36.30 10.65 9.77
C GLU A 176 -37.41 9.60 9.98
N THR A 177 -37.74 9.31 11.23
CA THR A 177 -38.81 8.38 11.61
C THR A 177 -39.70 9.07 12.63
N SER A 178 -40.96 9.26 12.26
CA SER A 178 -41.98 9.84 13.15
C SER A 178 -42.59 8.75 14.03
N ILE A 179 -42.61 8.98 15.33
CA ILE A 179 -43.27 8.13 16.32
C ILE A 179 -44.45 8.91 16.87
N THR A 180 -45.66 8.38 16.65
CA THR A 180 -46.89 8.95 17.21
C THR A 180 -47.17 8.30 18.56
N HIS A 181 -47.30 9.11 19.59
CA HIS A 181 -47.58 8.65 20.95
C HIS A 181 -49.10 8.63 21.23
N ALA A 182 -49.52 7.86 22.23
CA ALA A 182 -50.93 7.66 22.57
C ALA A 182 -51.66 8.94 23.03
N ASP A 183 -50.91 9.97 23.42
CA ASP A 183 -51.37 11.30 23.82
C ASP A 183 -51.41 12.30 22.64
N GLY A 184 -51.12 11.87 21.42
CA GLY A 184 -51.23 12.66 20.20
C GLY A 184 -50.00 13.47 19.82
N HIS A 185 -48.94 13.51 20.63
CA HIS A 185 -47.69 14.17 20.20
C HIS A 185 -46.86 13.28 19.27
N VAL A 186 -46.11 13.91 18.35
CA VAL A 186 -45.26 13.23 17.38
C VAL A 186 -43.81 13.55 17.67
N THR A 187 -43.00 12.53 17.92
CA THR A 187 -41.54 12.65 18.10
C THR A 187 -40.84 12.23 16.81
N VAL A 188 -39.92 13.06 16.30
CA VAL A 188 -39.13 12.76 15.09
C VAL A 188 -37.74 12.29 15.49
N ASN A 189 -37.44 11.02 15.23
CA ASN A 189 -36.11 10.46 15.40
C ASN A 189 -35.30 10.58 14.10
N LYS A 190 -34.08 11.11 14.19
CA LYS A 190 -33.16 11.22 13.06
C LYS A 190 -32.05 10.17 13.20
N THR A 191 -31.81 9.40 12.15
CA THR A 191 -30.77 8.37 12.14
C THR A 191 -29.84 8.57 10.96
N THR A 192 -28.54 8.64 11.24
CA THR A 192 -27.48 8.76 10.24
C THR A 192 -27.14 7.39 9.68
N LYS A 193 -27.20 7.28 8.35
CA LYS A 193 -26.84 6.09 7.59
C LYS A 193 -25.69 6.37 6.64
N VAL A 194 -24.87 5.37 6.37
CA VAL A 194 -23.71 5.43 5.48
C VAL A 194 -24.15 5.05 4.07
N THR A 195 -23.88 5.91 3.09
CA THR A 195 -24.16 5.62 1.68
C THR A 195 -23.19 4.58 1.13
N GLY A 196 -23.48 3.95 -0.01
CA GLY A 196 -22.51 3.06 -0.68
C GLY A 196 -21.15 3.74 -0.93
N LYS A 197 -21.15 5.03 -1.30
CA LYS A 197 -19.94 5.85 -1.40
C LYS A 197 -19.23 6.01 -0.05
N GLY A 198 -19.98 6.26 1.02
CA GLY A 198 -19.44 6.34 2.38
C GLY A 198 -18.81 5.03 2.84
N GLN A 199 -19.42 3.89 2.51
CA GLN A 199 -18.91 2.57 2.87
C GLN A 199 -17.53 2.34 2.24
N GLN A 200 -17.38 2.56 0.93
CA GLN A 200 -16.09 2.48 0.22
C GLN A 200 -15.05 3.41 0.85
N TYR A 201 -15.45 4.66 1.09
CA TYR A 201 -14.57 5.68 1.64
C TYR A 201 -13.99 5.26 3.00
N PHE A 202 -14.83 4.78 3.91
CA PHE A 202 -14.37 4.38 5.24
C PHE A 202 -13.56 3.07 5.18
N ILE A 203 -13.97 2.09 4.39
CA ILE A 203 -13.20 0.84 4.22
C ILE A 203 -11.78 1.14 3.73
N ASN A 204 -11.64 1.89 2.65
CA ASN A 204 -10.32 2.25 2.10
C ASN A 204 -9.50 3.06 3.11
N LYS A 205 -10.16 3.96 3.84
CA LYS A 205 -9.49 4.79 4.86
C LYS A 205 -8.97 3.97 6.05
N PHE A 206 -9.66 2.91 6.47
CA PHE A 206 -9.19 2.05 7.55
C PHE A 206 -8.20 0.97 7.09
N LEU A 207 -8.31 0.49 5.84
CA LEU A 207 -7.33 -0.43 5.26
C LEU A 207 -5.96 0.26 5.08
N ALA A 208 -5.94 1.49 4.56
CA ALA A 208 -4.70 2.26 4.37
C ALA A 208 -3.94 2.54 5.69
N VAL A 209 -4.65 2.63 6.83
CA VAL A 209 -4.04 2.85 8.15
C VAL A 209 -3.40 1.57 8.71
N THR A 210 -3.82 0.40 8.24
CA THR A 210 -3.29 -0.89 8.69
C THR A 210 -1.96 -1.25 7.99
N GLU A 211 -1.68 -0.61 6.85
CA GLU A 211 -0.49 -0.83 6.02
C GLU A 211 0.66 0.16 6.29
N ALA A 212 0.48 1.08 7.25
CA ALA A 212 1.46 2.09 7.68
C ALA A 212 1.98 1.79 9.09
#